data_AF-A0A846RI37-F1
#
_entry.id   AF-A0A846RI37-F1
#
_cell.length_a   1.000
_cell.length_b   1.000
_cell.length_c   1.000
_cell.angle_alpha   90.00
_cell.angle_beta   90.00
_cell.angle_gamma   90.00
#
_symmetry.space_group_name_H-M   'P 1'
#
loop_
_entity.id
_entity.type
_entity.pdbx_description
1 polymer ?
#
loop_
_entity_poly.entity_id
_entity_poly.type
_entity_poly.pdbx_seq_one_letter_code
_entity_poly.pdbx_strand_id
1 'polypeptide(L)' 'MAAQENPETVNDDISQADEEATVNDVAEDVRAEIRLGHVEDDVAHVLEERLDEAGVHLRPEKVDDMADEIENDVSS' A
#
# COMPACT_ATOMS: atom_id res chain seq x y z
N MET A 1 -32.73 6.41 -29.07
CA MET A 1 -32.16 5.04 -29.16
C MET A 1 -31.05 5.13 -30.19
N ALA A 2 -29.77 4.92 -29.89
CA ALA A 2 -29.19 4.04 -28.89
C ALA A 2 -28.14 4.74 -28.02
N ALA A 3 -28.01 4.25 -26.80
CA ALA A 3 -26.87 4.47 -25.93
C ALA A 3 -25.61 3.92 -26.61
N GLN A 4 -24.50 4.65 -26.52
CA GLN A 4 -23.19 4.05 -26.65
C GLN A 4 -22.59 4.10 -25.24
N GLU A 5 -22.75 2.98 -24.56
CA GLU A 5 -22.18 2.70 -23.25
C GLU A 5 -20.65 2.57 -23.42
N ASN A 6 -19.91 3.22 -22.53
CA ASN A 6 -18.47 3.06 -22.39
C ASN A 6 -18.13 1.59 -22.11
N PRO A 7 -17.00 1.09 -22.64
CA PRO A 7 -16.12 0.27 -21.86
C PRO A 7 -14.90 1.13 -21.52
N GLU A 8 -14.95 1.80 -20.37
CA GLU A 8 -13.70 2.08 -19.65
C GLU A 8 -13.05 0.72 -19.45
N THR A 9 -12.07 0.41 -20.28
CA THR A 9 -11.24 -0.77 -20.07
C THR A 9 -10.44 -0.45 -18.83
N VAL A 10 -10.98 -0.85 -17.68
CA VAL A 10 -10.21 -1.01 -16.45
C VAL A 10 -9.21 -2.11 -16.82
N ASN A 11 -8.06 -1.69 -17.32
CA ASN A 11 -6.94 -2.60 -17.47
C ASN A 11 -6.58 -2.99 -16.04
N ASP A 12 -6.99 -4.17 -15.65
CA ASP A 12 -6.65 -4.85 -14.39
C ASP A 12 -5.17 -5.31 -14.40
N ASP A 13 -4.31 -4.53 -15.06
CA ASP A 13 -2.86 -4.68 -15.08
C ASP A 13 -2.37 -3.42 -14.39
N ILE A 14 -2.25 -3.50 -13.06
CA ILE A 14 -1.66 -2.45 -12.24
C ILE A 14 -0.25 -2.25 -12.80
N SER A 15 -0.01 -1.13 -13.49
CA SER A 15 1.31 -0.85 -14.03
C SER A 15 2.30 -0.85 -12.86
N GLN A 16 3.57 -1.20 -13.09
CA GLN A 16 4.60 -1.10 -12.04
C GLN A 16 4.62 0.29 -11.37
N ALA A 17 4.31 1.36 -12.13
CA ALA A 17 4.19 2.71 -11.59
C ALA A 17 2.96 2.91 -10.68
N ASP A 18 1.86 2.22 -10.96
CA ASP A 18 0.66 2.22 -10.11
C ASP A 18 0.92 1.39 -8.84
N GLU A 19 1.64 0.25 -8.95
CA GLU A 19 2.09 -0.53 -7.78
C GLU A 19 2.96 0.32 -6.85
N GLU A 20 4.00 1.00 -7.38
CA GLU A 20 4.84 1.88 -6.57
C GLU A 20 4.08 3.05 -5.94
N ALA A 21 3.07 3.59 -6.63
CA ALA A 21 2.22 4.64 -6.08
C ALA A 21 1.37 4.11 -4.92
N THR A 22 0.71 2.96 -5.11
CA THR A 22 -0.07 2.28 -4.06
C THR A 22 0.79 1.94 -2.85
N VAL A 23 2.00 1.42 -3.07
CA VAL A 23 2.95 1.12 -1.99
C VAL A 23 3.27 2.36 -1.18
N ASN A 24 3.52 3.49 -1.84
CA ASN A 24 3.82 4.75 -1.16
C ASN A 24 2.61 5.28 -0.38
N ASP A 25 1.40 5.23 -0.95
CA ASP A 25 0.16 5.62 -0.25
C ASP A 25 -0.04 4.78 1.03
N VAL A 26 0.08 3.46 0.91
CA VAL A 26 -0.05 2.53 2.05
C VAL A 26 1.02 2.82 3.12
N ALA A 27 2.27 3.06 2.72
CA ALA A 27 3.34 3.39 3.66
C ALA A 27 3.08 4.72 4.40
N GLU A 28 2.55 5.74 3.71
CA GLU A 28 2.18 7.02 4.33
C GLU A 28 1.05 6.85 5.35
N ASP A 29 0.02 6.07 5.02
CA ASP A 29 -1.09 5.77 5.92
C ASP A 29 -0.62 5.05 7.18
N VAL A 30 0.17 3.99 7.03
CA VAL A 30 0.71 3.23 8.17
C VAL A 30 1.58 4.11 9.05
N ARG A 31 2.42 4.97 8.47
CA ARG A 31 3.22 5.96 9.21
C ARG A 31 2.36 6.92 10.02
N ALA A 32 1.24 7.38 9.45
CA ALA A 32 0.29 8.24 10.16
C ALA A 32 -0.38 7.49 11.32
N GLU A 33 -0.78 6.24 11.10
CA GLU A 33 -1.42 5.40 12.14
C GLU A 33 -0.48 5.10 13.30
N ILE A 34 0.80 4.79 13.05
CA ILE A 34 1.80 4.58 14.11
C ILE A 34 1.97 5.86 14.94
N ARG A 35 2.05 7.04 14.30
CA ARG A 35 2.14 8.34 15.02
C ARG A 35 0.93 8.64 15.88
N LEU A 36 -0.24 8.18 15.47
CA LEU A 36 -1.49 8.31 16.24
C LEU A 36 -1.60 7.24 17.35
N GLY A 37 -0.70 6.25 17.36
CA GLY A 37 -0.73 5.12 18.29
C GLY A 37 -1.83 4.10 17.96
N HIS A 38 -2.21 3.99 16.69
CA HIS A 38 -3.27 3.10 16.20
C HIS A 38 -2.75 1.76 15.67
N VAL A 39 -1.43 1.60 15.55
CA VAL A 39 -0.81 0.32 15.16
C VAL A 39 -0.47 -0.45 16.43
N GLU A 40 -1.22 -1.54 16.67
CA GLU A 40 -1.01 -2.46 17.80
C GLU A 40 -0.21 -3.71 17.42
N ASP A 41 -0.19 -4.06 16.13
CA ASP A 41 0.50 -5.22 15.56
C ASP A 41 1.84 -4.80 14.92
N ASP A 42 2.59 -5.77 14.39
CA ASP A 42 3.87 -5.48 13.75
C ASP A 42 3.65 -4.68 12.45
N VAL A 43 4.46 -3.63 12.24
CA VAL A 43 4.31 -2.72 11.08
C VAL A 43 4.38 -3.48 9.75
N ALA A 44 5.27 -4.48 9.65
CA ALA A 44 5.39 -5.34 8.47
C ALA A 44 4.11 -6.12 8.18
N HIS A 45 3.42 -6.61 9.22
CA HIS A 45 2.17 -7.36 9.05
C HIS A 45 1.04 -6.45 8.55
N VAL A 46 0.93 -5.24 9.11
CA VAL A 46 -0.06 -4.25 8.69
C VAL A 46 0.19 -3.80 7.24
N LEU A 47 1.45 -3.56 6.87
CA LEU A 47 1.83 -3.25 5.48
C LEU A 47 1.45 -4.38 4.54
N GLU A 48 1.79 -5.63 4.87
CA GLU A 48 1.45 -6.80 4.05
C GLU A 48 -0.06 -6.89 3.81
N GLU A 49 -0.88 -6.76 4.87
CA GLU A 49 -2.35 -6.81 4.76
C GLU A 49 -2.91 -5.69 3.87
N ARG A 50 -2.43 -4.46 4.06
CA ARG A 50 -2.86 -3.28 3.28
C ARG A 50 -2.46 -3.39 1.81
N LEU A 51 -1.26 -3.88 1.53
CA LEU A 51 -0.76 -4.07 0.18
C LEU A 51 -1.54 -5.18 -0.53
N ASP A 52 -1.78 -6.31 0.13
CA ASP A 52 -2.56 -7.43 -0.40
C ASP A 52 -4.01 -7.01 -0.71
N GLU A 53 -4.63 -6.21 0.18
CA GLU A 53 -5.97 -5.64 -0.04
C GLU A 53 -6.00 -4.68 -1.24
N ALA A 54 -4.90 -3.97 -1.49
CA ALA A 54 -4.74 -3.10 -2.66
C ALA A 54 -4.32 -3.85 -3.94
N GLY A 55 -4.15 -5.18 -3.88
CA GLY A 55 -3.73 -6.02 -5.00
C GLY A 55 -2.22 -5.98 -5.29
N VAL A 56 -1.42 -5.44 -4.37
CA VAL A 56 0.04 -5.36 -4.46
C VAL A 56 0.65 -6.46 -3.61
N HIS A 57 1.41 -7.36 -4.24
CA HIS A 57 2.10 -8.43 -3.53
C HIS A 57 3.61 -8.22 -3.57
N LEU A 58 4.14 -7.60 -2.52
CA LEU A 58 5.58 -7.47 -2.34
C LEU A 58 6.18 -8.74 -1.72
N ARG A 59 7.50 -8.89 -1.88
CA ARG A 59 8.23 -9.93 -1.15
C ARG A 59 8.31 -9.54 0.33
N PRO A 60 8.26 -10.52 1.26
CA PRO A 60 8.36 -10.25 2.70
C PRO A 60 9.61 -9.44 3.06
N GLU A 61 10.78 -9.77 2.49
CA GLU A 61 12.02 -8.99 2.69
C GLU A 61 11.85 -7.50 2.37
N LYS A 62 11.07 -7.16 1.35
CA LYS A 62 10.82 -5.77 0.95
C LYS A 62 9.80 -5.08 1.85
N VAL A 63 8.84 -5.84 2.37
CA VAL A 63 7.85 -5.36 3.35
C VAL A 63 8.55 -5.07 4.68
N ASP A 64 9.44 -5.96 5.14
CA ASP A 64 10.29 -5.76 6.31
C ASP A 64 11.15 -4.49 6.16
N ASP A 65 11.90 -4.35 5.06
CA ASP A 65 12.70 -3.14 4.79
C ASP A 65 11.85 -1.85 4.89
N MET A 66 10.63 -1.89 4.34
CA MET A 66 9.72 -0.75 4.35
C MET A 66 9.18 -0.45 5.76
N ALA A 67 8.89 -1.49 6.54
CA ALA A 67 8.48 -1.36 7.93
C ALA A 67 9.58 -0.66 8.75
N ASP A 68 10.82 -1.12 8.62
CA ASP A 68 11.99 -0.49 9.26
C ASP A 68 12.13 0.99 8.88
N GLU A 69 11.94 1.35 7.60
CA GLU A 69 11.98 2.74 7.12
C GLU A 69 10.90 3.61 7.79
N ILE A 70 9.67 3.10 7.90
CA ILE A 70 8.55 3.81 8.52
C ILE A 70 8.80 4.01 10.02
N GLU A 71 9.18 2.96 10.74
CA GLU A 71 9.44 3.01 12.18
C GLU A 71 10.60 3.97 12.51
N ASN A 72 11.65 3.95 11.70
CA ASN A 72 12.77 4.88 11.83
C ASN A 72 12.32 6.34 11.68
N ASP A 73 11.48 6.60 10.70
CA ASP A 73 10.99 7.94 10.45
C ASP A 73 10.08 8.46 11.57
N VAL A 74 9.17 7.63 12.09
CA VAL A 74 8.30 8.01 13.21
C VAL A 74 9.09 8.26 14.49
N SER A 75 10.23 7.57 14.64
CA SER A 75 11.11 7.70 15.81
C SER A 75 12.05 8.91 15.77
N SER A 76 12.08 9.68 14.67
CA SER A 76 13.00 10.82 14.47
C SER A 76 12.45 12.19 14.88
#